data_AF-A0A9E4YU69-F1
#
_entry.id   AF-A0A9E4YU69-F1
#
_cell.length_a   1.000
_cell.length_b   1.000
_cell.length_c   1.000
_cell.angle_alpha   90.00
_cell.angle_beta   90.00
_cell.angle_gamma   90.00
#
_symmetry.space_group_name_H-M   'P 1'
#
loop_
_entity.id
_entity.type
_entity.pdbx_description
1 polymer ?
#
loop_
_entity_poly.entity_id
_entity_poly.type
_entity_poly.pdbx_seq_one_letter_code
_entity_poly.pdbx_strand_id
1 'polypeptide(L)'
;MPAERRYGMDHPHYDWSPITTRGILRWPQDARVALCAIVTLEHMEWLPPEGSFQPANLAGGSAARPFPDYARLSHREYGHRVGIFRVLDVLEKHGIKPTV
;
A
#
# COMPACT_ATOMS: atom_id res chain seq x y z
N MET A 1 28.15 4.29 -3.95
CA MET A 1 28.10 4.01 -5.40
C MET A 1 28.04 5.36 -6.12
N PRO A 2 28.95 5.68 -7.04
CA PRO A 2 28.82 6.89 -7.87
C PRO A 2 27.55 6.77 -8.72
N ALA A 3 26.74 7.84 -8.80
CA ALA A 3 25.56 7.84 -9.65
C ALA A 3 25.98 7.87 -11.13
N GLU A 4 25.55 6.89 -11.92
CA GLU A 4 25.80 6.84 -13.36
C GLU A 4 24.79 7.75 -14.08
N ARG A 5 25.21 8.99 -14.37
CA ARG A 5 24.35 9.97 -15.02
C ARG A 5 24.26 9.68 -16.51
N ARG A 6 23.07 9.32 -16.98
CA ARG A 6 22.76 9.11 -18.39
C ARG A 6 21.48 9.86 -18.77
N TYR A 7 21.28 10.08 -20.07
CA TYR A 7 20.02 10.63 -20.56
C TYR A 7 18.89 9.61 -20.36
N GLY A 8 17.83 10.00 -19.65
CA GLY A 8 16.68 9.15 -19.33
C GLY A 8 16.60 8.76 -17.85
N MET A 9 16.04 7.58 -17.56
CA MET A 9 15.94 7.04 -16.20
C MET A 9 17.29 6.51 -15.71
N ASP A 10 17.54 6.68 -14.41
CA ASP A 10 18.71 6.16 -13.68
C ASP A 10 18.60 4.67 -13.33
N HIS A 11 17.47 4.03 -13.66
CA HIS A 11 17.21 2.60 -13.46
C HIS A 11 16.65 1.94 -14.74
N PRO A 12 16.58 0.59 -14.81
CA PRO A 12 16.03 -0.13 -15.96
C PRO A 12 14.57 -0.58 -15.83
N HIS A 13 13.88 -0.29 -14.72
CA HIS A 13 12.53 -0.83 -14.45
C HIS A 13 11.42 -0.40 -15.42
N TYR A 14 11.56 0.74 -16.08
CA TYR A 14 10.61 1.23 -17.09
C TYR A 14 11.27 2.24 -18.02
N ASP A 15 10.67 2.41 -19.20
CA ASP A 15 11.14 3.33 -20.22
C ASP A 15 10.97 4.79 -19.79
N TRP A 16 11.93 5.62 -20.17
CA TRP A 16 11.83 7.05 -19.94
C TRP A 16 10.74 7.68 -20.82
N SER A 17 9.74 8.29 -20.18
CA SER A 17 8.63 8.98 -20.85
C SER A 17 8.51 10.42 -20.33
N PRO A 18 9.20 11.39 -20.96
CA PRO A 18 9.15 12.80 -20.53
C PRO A 18 7.84 13.47 -20.97
N ILE A 19 7.38 14.47 -20.21
CA ILE A 19 6.11 15.16 -20.47
C ILE A 19 6.02 15.81 -21.86
N THR A 20 7.16 16.20 -22.44
CA THR A 20 7.26 16.84 -23.75
C THR A 20 6.98 15.90 -24.92
N THR A 21 7.18 14.59 -24.75
CA THR A 21 6.94 13.57 -25.80
C THR A 21 5.88 12.55 -25.40
N ARG A 22 5.38 12.60 -24.16
CA ARG A 22 4.36 11.68 -23.66
C ARG A 22 3.04 11.86 -24.42
N GLY A 23 2.52 10.76 -24.96
CA GLY A 23 1.23 10.73 -25.64
C GLY A 23 0.07 11.12 -24.72
N ILE A 24 -1.06 11.50 -25.33
CA ILE A 24 -2.28 11.84 -24.59
C ILE A 24 -2.86 10.56 -23.96
N LEU A 25 -2.95 10.54 -22.64
CA LEU A 25 -3.63 9.49 -21.89
C LEU A 25 -5.14 9.73 -21.92
N ARG A 26 -5.90 8.79 -22.47
CA ARG A 26 -7.37 8.81 -22.49
C ARG A 26 -7.93 7.66 -21.67
N TRP A 27 -8.68 7.98 -20.63
CA TRP A 27 -9.41 6.99 -19.84
C TRP A 27 -10.71 6.59 -20.53
N PRO A 28 -11.31 5.43 -20.17
CA PRO A 28 -12.64 5.07 -20.63
C PRO A 28 -13.63 6.23 -20.44
N GLN A 29 -14.54 6.41 -21.40
CA GLN A 29 -15.56 7.47 -21.36
C GLN A 29 -14.98 8.90 -21.33
N ASP A 30 -13.74 9.09 -21.81
CA ASP A 30 -13.02 10.38 -21.84
C ASP A 30 -12.89 11.02 -20.44
N ALA A 31 -12.87 10.19 -19.39
CA ALA A 31 -12.68 10.65 -18.02
C ALA A 31 -11.33 11.36 -17.86
N ARG A 32 -11.30 12.38 -17.00
CA ARG A 32 -10.09 13.19 -16.76
C ARG A 32 -9.18 12.60 -15.67
N VAL A 33 -9.72 11.72 -14.83
CA VAL A 33 -9.04 11.11 -13.69
C VAL A 33 -9.46 9.65 -13.59
N ALA A 34 -8.50 8.77 -13.28
CA ALA A 34 -8.77 7.41 -12.83
C ALA A 34 -8.57 7.34 -11.31
N LEU A 35 -9.52 6.70 -10.62
CA LEU A 35 -9.42 6.39 -9.20
C LEU A 35 -9.17 4.90 -9.02
N CYS A 36 -8.16 4.54 -8.24
CA CYS A 36 -7.88 3.16 -7.84
C CYS A 36 -7.89 3.09 -6.31
N ALA A 37 -8.84 2.34 -5.76
CA ALA A 37 -8.88 2.05 -4.32
C ALA A 37 -8.13 0.73 -4.08
N ILE A 38 -7.01 0.79 -3.35
CA ILE A 38 -6.21 -0.37 -2.97
C ILE A 38 -6.48 -0.68 -1.49
N VAL A 39 -6.92 -1.89 -1.20
CA VAL A 39 -7.21 -2.36 0.15
C VAL A 39 -6.18 -3.42 0.52
N THR A 40 -5.16 -3.04 1.28
CA THR A 40 -4.13 -3.99 1.71
C THR A 40 -4.67 -4.87 2.84
N LEU A 41 -4.67 -6.19 2.62
CA LEU A 41 -5.00 -7.19 3.63
C LEU A 41 -3.72 -7.84 4.14
N GLU A 42 -3.30 -7.49 5.36
CA GLU A 42 -2.02 -7.93 5.95
C GLU A 42 -2.23 -8.79 7.20
N HIS A 43 -1.54 -9.92 7.27
CA HIS A 43 -1.46 -10.72 8.49
C HIS A 43 -0.17 -10.46 9.26
N MET A 44 -0.27 -10.40 10.59
CA MET A 44 0.85 -10.30 11.49
C MET A 44 0.91 -11.52 12.40
N GLU A 45 2.06 -12.17 12.41
CA GLU A 45 2.33 -13.23 13.36
C GLU A 45 2.61 -12.66 14.75
N TRP A 46 2.11 -13.36 15.77
CA TRP A 46 2.33 -13.01 17.18
C TRP A 46 3.82 -13.07 17.56
N LEU A 47 4.50 -14.12 17.07
CA LEU A 47 5.94 -14.28 17.13
C LEU A 47 6.47 -14.23 15.68
N PRO A 48 7.20 -13.17 15.29
CA PRO A 48 7.77 -13.10 13.96
C PRO A 48 8.88 -14.15 13.80
N PRO A 49 8.99 -14.82 12.64
CA PRO A 49 10.07 -15.74 12.32
C PRO A 49 11.44 -15.09 12.47
N GLU A 50 12.46 -15.90 12.77
CA GLU A 50 13.84 -15.44 12.83
C GLU A 50 14.25 -14.75 11.51
N GLY A 51 14.93 -13.61 11.61
CA GLY A 51 15.33 -12.81 10.44
C GLY A 51 14.23 -11.92 9.85
N SER A 52 13.00 -11.94 10.40
CA SER A 52 11.94 -11.04 9.94
C SER A 52 12.29 -9.57 10.16
N PHE A 53 12.05 -8.75 9.14
CA PHE A 53 12.12 -7.30 9.29
C PHE A 53 10.92 -6.80 10.09
N GLN A 54 11.18 -5.95 11.09
CA GLN A 54 10.15 -5.28 11.87
C GLN A 54 10.46 -3.78 11.88
N PRO A 55 9.59 -2.93 11.30
CA PRO A 55 9.81 -1.49 11.34
C PRO A 55 9.71 -0.97 12.78
N ALA A 56 10.62 -0.07 13.16
CA ALA A 56 10.66 0.50 14.51
C ALA A 56 9.38 1.30 14.86
N ASN A 57 8.76 1.91 13.86
CA ASN A 57 7.49 2.61 13.97
C ASN A 57 6.43 1.88 13.16
N LEU A 58 5.42 1.35 13.83
CA LEU A 58 4.32 0.67 13.15
C LEU A 58 3.21 1.69 12.83
N ALA A 59 2.62 1.56 11.64
CA ALA A 59 1.45 2.34 11.25
C ALA A 59 0.32 2.19 12.29
N GLY A 60 -0.43 3.27 12.56
CA GLY A 60 -1.47 3.29 13.60
C GLY A 60 -0.98 3.75 14.98
N GLY A 61 0.24 4.27 15.10
CA GLY A 61 0.77 4.82 16.36
C GLY A 61 1.16 3.73 17.38
N SER A 62 1.33 2.49 16.94
CA SER A 62 1.83 1.41 17.78
C SER A 62 3.35 1.33 17.71
N ALA A 63 3.97 0.97 18.82
CA ALA A 63 5.38 0.58 18.89
C ALA A 63 5.47 -0.90 19.28
N ALA A 64 6.60 -1.54 18.98
CA ALA A 64 6.88 -2.89 19.47
C ALA A 64 7.06 -2.88 21.00
N ARG A 65 6.47 -3.85 21.68
CA ARG A 65 6.62 -4.08 23.12
C ARG A 65 7.25 -5.45 23.39
N PRO A 66 7.80 -5.70 24.58
CA PRO A 66 8.25 -7.01 24.98
C PRO A 66 7.14 -8.05 24.84
N PHE A 67 7.52 -9.27 24.50
CA PHE A 67 6.59 -10.37 24.39
C PHE A 67 5.99 -10.71 25.77
N PRO A 68 4.67 -10.97 25.87
CA PRO A 68 3.64 -10.86 24.81
C PRO A 68 3.15 -9.42 24.53
N ASP A 69 3.10 -9.01 23.26
CA ASP A 69 2.63 -7.68 22.83
C ASP A 69 1.14 -7.67 22.40
N TYR A 70 0.24 -7.81 23.38
CA TYR A 70 -1.21 -7.85 23.16
C TYR A 70 -1.75 -6.62 22.45
N ALA A 71 -1.22 -5.44 22.80
CA ALA A 71 -1.68 -4.18 22.24
C ALA A 71 -1.39 -4.10 20.74
N ARG A 72 -0.23 -4.59 20.29
CA ARG A 72 0.10 -4.65 18.85
C ARG A 72 -0.79 -5.62 18.09
N LEU A 73 -0.95 -6.85 18.58
CA LEU A 73 -1.76 -7.86 17.87
C LEU A 73 -3.23 -7.48 17.84
N SER A 74 -3.81 -7.11 18.98
CA SER A 74 -5.24 -6.79 19.05
C SER A 74 -5.61 -5.61 18.14
N HIS A 75 -4.71 -4.63 18.00
CA HIS A 75 -4.88 -3.53 17.06
C HIS A 75 -4.91 -4.01 15.60
N ARG A 76 -4.03 -4.96 15.21
CA ARG A 76 -4.02 -5.53 13.85
C ARG A 76 -5.22 -6.44 13.60
N GLU A 77 -5.56 -7.28 14.56
CA GLU A 77 -6.71 -8.20 14.49
C GLU A 77 -8.04 -7.46 14.36
N TYR A 78 -8.15 -6.25 14.90
CA TYR A 78 -9.32 -5.40 14.64
C TYR A 78 -9.53 -5.15 13.14
N GLY A 79 -8.46 -4.99 12.36
CA GLY A 79 -8.54 -4.84 10.90
C GLY A 79 -9.27 -6.01 10.26
N HIS A 80 -8.90 -7.24 10.60
CA HIS A 80 -9.50 -8.46 10.05
C HIS A 80 -10.88 -8.78 10.61
N ARG A 81 -11.14 -8.41 11.86
CA ARG A 81 -12.38 -8.78 12.55
C ARG A 81 -13.49 -7.76 12.34
N VAL A 82 -13.16 -6.48 12.14
CA VAL A 82 -14.14 -5.39 12.12
C VAL A 82 -13.82 -4.34 11.07
N GLY A 83 -12.55 -3.91 10.95
CA GLY A 83 -12.15 -2.81 10.09
C GLY A 83 -12.42 -3.04 8.60
N ILE A 84 -12.07 -4.22 8.10
CA ILE A 84 -12.21 -4.59 6.69
C ILE A 84 -13.67 -4.50 6.23
N PHE A 85 -14.61 -5.02 7.02
CA PHE A 85 -16.02 -5.01 6.66
C PHE A 85 -16.55 -3.59 6.52
N ARG A 86 -16.19 -2.67 7.43
CA ARG A 86 -16.61 -1.26 7.31
C ARG A 86 -16.03 -0.55 6.09
N VAL A 87 -14.79 -0.88 5.71
CA VAL A 87 -14.18 -0.33 4.49
C VAL A 87 -14.91 -0.84 3.26
N LEU A 88 -15.20 -2.14 3.20
CA LEU A 88 -15.94 -2.75 2.10
C LEU A 88 -17.37 -2.18 1.99
N ASP A 89 -18.07 -2.00 3.11
CA ASP A 89 -19.42 -1.40 3.12
C ASP A 89 -19.44 0.01 2.49
N VAL A 90 -18.42 0.83 2.78
CA VAL A 90 -18.31 2.19 2.21
C VAL A 90 -18.01 2.14 0.71
N LEU A 91 -17.12 1.25 0.28
CA LEU A 91 -16.78 1.09 -1.12
C LEU A 91 -17.99 0.60 -1.93
N GLU A 92 -18.72 -0.39 -1.40
CA GLU A 92 -19.96 -0.90 -1.99
C GLU A 92 -21.02 0.21 -2.09
N LYS A 93 -21.24 0.97 -1.01
CA LYS A 93 -22.17 2.11 -0.99
C LYS A 93 -21.90 3.12 -2.13
N HIS A 94 -20.64 3.28 -2.52
CA HIS A 94 -20.23 4.20 -3.60
C HIS A 94 -20.01 3.51 -4.95
N GLY A 95 -20.29 2.20 -5.07
CA GLY A 95 -20.09 1.45 -6.31
C GLY A 95 -18.62 1.36 -6.74
N ILE A 96 -17.68 1.49 -5.80
CA ILE A 96 -16.24 1.44 -6.08
C ILE A 96 -15.77 0.01 -5.90
N LYS A 97 -15.22 -0.60 -6.95
CA LYS A 97 -14.57 -1.91 -6.87
C LYS A 97 -13.12 -1.75 -6.41
N PRO A 98 -12.73 -2.24 -5.22
CA PRO A 98 -11.34 -2.19 -4.79
C PRO A 98 -10.48 -3.25 -5.48
N THR A 99 -9.18 -3.00 -5.48
CA THR A 99 -8.13 -4.01 -5.65
C THR A 99 -7.62 -4.41 -4.27
N VAL A 100 -7.52 -5.70 -4.01
CA VAL A 100 -6.96 -6.26 -2.77
C VAL A 100 -5.56 -6.80 -3.05
#